data_AF-A0A1I7XEQ1-F1
#
_entry.id   AF-A0A1I7XEQ1-F1
#
_cell.length_a   1.000
_cell.length_b   1.000
_cell.length_c   1.000
_cell.angle_alpha   90.00
_cell.angle_beta   90.00
_cell.angle_gamma   90.00
#
_symmetry.space_group_name_H-M   'P 1'
#
loop_
_entity.id
_entity.type
_entity.pdbx_description
1 polymer ?
#
loop_
_entity_poly.entity_id
_entity_poly.type
_entity_poly.pdbx_seq_one_letter_code
_entity_poly.pdbx_strand_id
1 'polypeptide(L)'
;MNSIHQHLQDFPGIRIGPEPTTDRFIAVMHGEEEGVVPGNALVVDAKKQFRALSGFGNAFLNRFQCSSLNNQVLESVTIVDTPGILSGEKQRIDRGYDFTGVLEWFAERVDRIILLFDAHKLDISDEFKRCIEALSGNEDKIRIVLNKSDMVDHQQLMRVYGALMWSLGKVFKTPEVSRVYIGSFWDHPLHYDINRRLFQDEQHDLFQDLQALPRNAALRKLNDLIKRARLAKVSIYFLDFVICLSLILYLYILLCLCFRFLNSYRRWPLSIIYIDRNSYESSLQLIAMHFEFSASSEQPSLWIFGYGSLIWNPGFSYSDSKKGYALGFARRMYQGNIYHRGDRILPGRVATLIKHPSSAANGIVFRVDGIVSIRKAILHLKERELDNGYEFIMIPVEVVVSDEVIRIMALTCIAWRNNEFYLGPDDISKMADEIRTARGCAGPNCEWVLHLEIYF
;
A
#
# COMPACT_ATOMS: atom_id res chain seq x y z
N MET A 1 16.69 28.11 5.09
CA MET A 1 16.69 27.76 6.53
C MET A 1 16.81 28.98 7.44
N ASN A 2 17.53 30.04 7.05
CA ASN A 2 17.86 31.25 7.85
C ASN A 2 16.71 32.09 8.46
N SER A 3 15.45 31.67 8.43
CA SER A 3 14.30 32.55 8.70
C SER A 3 13.47 32.02 9.88
N ILE A 4 13.00 30.78 9.81
CA ILE A 4 12.24 30.17 10.92
C ILE A 4 13.08 30.06 12.21
N HIS A 5 14.40 29.93 12.08
CA HIS A 5 15.30 29.83 13.22
C HIS A 5 15.63 31.17 13.88
N GLN A 6 15.45 32.33 13.23
CA GLN A 6 15.83 33.63 13.82
C GLN A 6 14.86 34.13 14.89
N HIS A 7 13.63 33.58 14.93
CA HIS A 7 12.74 33.80 16.07
C HIS A 7 13.14 32.97 17.32
N LEU A 8 14.08 32.05 17.16
CA LEU A 8 14.87 31.52 18.28
C LEU A 8 16.13 32.36 18.34
N GLN A 9 16.51 32.78 19.54
CA GLN A 9 17.82 33.39 19.78
C GLN A 9 18.93 32.58 19.10
N ASP A 10 19.96 33.26 18.58
CA ASP A 10 21.11 32.60 17.95
C ASP A 10 21.61 31.44 18.83
N PHE A 11 21.69 30.24 18.26
CA PHE A 11 22.07 29.04 19.00
C PHE A 11 23.52 28.63 18.74
N PRO A 12 24.20 28.01 19.72
CA PRO A 12 25.59 27.58 19.58
C PRO A 12 25.82 26.69 18.35
N GLY A 13 26.77 27.09 17.51
CA GLY A 13 27.13 26.34 16.29
C GLY A 13 26.32 26.68 15.05
N ILE A 14 25.41 27.65 15.11
CA ILE A 14 24.80 28.24 13.91
C ILE A 14 25.87 28.98 13.08
N ARG A 15 25.86 28.79 11.77
CA ARG A 15 26.69 29.55 10.82
C ARG A 15 25.79 30.12 9.74
N ILE A 16 25.59 31.43 9.76
CA ILE A 16 24.79 32.14 8.77
C ILE A 16 25.74 32.71 7.71
N GLY A 17 25.60 32.29 6.46
CA GLY A 17 26.35 32.85 5.34
C GLY A 17 25.64 32.74 3.99
N PRO A 18 26.10 33.48 2.97
CA PRO A 18 25.51 33.50 1.62
C PRO A 18 25.81 32.23 0.80
N GLU A 19 26.89 31.52 1.14
CA GLU A 19 27.23 30.19 0.63
C GLU A 19 26.66 29.10 1.56
N PRO A 20 26.44 27.85 1.10
CA PRO A 20 25.94 26.77 1.95
C PRO A 20 26.90 26.52 3.10
N THR A 21 26.59 27.15 4.22
CA THR A 21 27.48 27.34 5.36
C THR A 21 27.25 26.27 6.43
N THR A 22 26.08 25.62 6.41
CA THR A 22 25.72 24.50 7.28
C THR A 22 25.86 23.19 6.51
N ASP A 23 26.94 22.46 6.76
CA ASP A 23 27.18 21.11 6.24
C ASP A 23 26.80 20.00 7.24
N ARG A 24 26.17 20.37 8.37
CA ARG A 24 25.88 19.51 9.51
C ARG A 24 24.39 19.45 9.86
N PHE A 25 23.99 18.32 10.41
CA PHE A 25 22.73 18.20 11.13
C PHE A 25 22.91 18.76 12.55
N ILE A 26 22.01 19.64 12.96
CA ILE A 26 22.06 20.28 14.28
C ILE A 26 20.73 20.01 15.00
N ALA A 27 20.77 19.20 16.05
CA ALA A 27 19.65 19.02 16.96
C ALA A 27 19.67 20.14 18.02
N VAL A 28 18.79 21.13 17.86
CA VAL A 28 18.61 22.26 18.78
C VAL A 28 17.61 21.84 19.86
N MET A 29 18.09 21.70 21.09
CA MET A 29 17.34 21.18 22.24
C MET A 29 17.38 22.16 23.41
N HIS A 30 16.44 22.03 24.34
CA HIS A 30 16.53 22.72 25.62
C HIS A 30 17.68 22.16 26.46
N GLY A 31 18.41 23.06 27.12
CA GLY A 31 19.37 22.76 28.17
C GLY A 31 19.51 23.95 29.12
N GLU A 32 19.84 23.67 30.38
CA GLU A 32 20.03 24.72 31.39
C GLU A 32 21.24 25.62 31.07
N GLU A 33 22.27 25.04 30.46
CA GLU A 33 23.48 25.73 30.01
C GLU A 33 23.59 25.69 28.47
N GLU A 34 24.15 26.75 27.90
CA GLU A 34 24.48 26.79 26.48
C GLU A 34 25.69 25.91 26.18
N GLY A 35 25.54 24.99 25.23
CA GLY A 35 26.60 24.05 24.92
C GLY A 35 26.41 23.30 23.60
N VAL A 36 27.51 22.77 23.09
CA VAL A 36 27.53 21.93 21.87
C VAL A 36 28.06 20.55 22.23
N VAL A 37 27.28 19.51 21.90
CA VAL A 37 27.68 18.11 22.06
C VAL A 37 27.89 17.49 20.68
N PRO A 38 29.08 16.95 20.37
CA PRO A 38 29.35 16.32 19.08
C PRO A 38 28.59 14.99 18.93
N GLY A 39 28.26 14.62 17.68
CA GLY A 39 27.46 13.45 17.36
C GLY A 39 27.98 12.14 17.95
N ASN A 40 29.31 11.94 17.96
CA ASN A 40 29.95 10.76 18.54
C ASN A 40 29.65 10.59 20.05
N ALA A 41 29.57 11.69 20.80
CA ALA A 41 29.18 11.64 22.21
C ALA A 41 27.66 11.50 22.36
N LEU A 42 26.90 12.17 21.48
CA LEU A 42 25.45 12.22 21.53
C LEU A 42 24.77 10.86 21.31
N VAL A 43 25.34 9.98 20.47
CA VAL A 43 24.77 8.64 20.23
C VAL A 43 25.02 7.65 21.39
N VAL A 44 25.95 7.97 22.30
CA VAL A 44 26.26 7.14 23.46
C VAL A 44 25.37 7.52 24.65
N ASP A 45 24.80 8.73 24.66
CA ASP A 45 23.93 9.20 25.73
C ASP A 45 22.59 8.44 25.74
N ALA A 46 22.38 7.62 26.78
CA ALA A 46 21.16 6.83 26.98
C ALA A 46 19.92 7.70 27.25
N LYS A 47 20.08 8.96 27.66
CA LYS A 47 18.97 9.89 27.89
C LYS A 47 18.45 10.52 26.60
N LYS A 48 19.20 10.40 25.49
CA LYS A 48 18.88 11.03 24.21
C LYS A 48 18.40 10.00 23.18
N GLN A 49 17.58 10.44 22.23
CA GLN A 49 16.90 9.57 21.26
C GLN A 49 17.76 9.22 20.03
N PHE A 50 19.05 9.56 20.05
CA PHE A 50 19.92 9.54 18.88
C PHE A 50 20.77 8.28 18.75
N ARG A 51 20.68 7.32 19.69
CA ARG A 51 21.52 6.11 19.69
C ARG A 51 21.48 5.33 18.38
N ALA A 52 20.32 5.23 17.73
CA ALA A 52 20.18 4.51 16.46
C ALA A 52 20.95 5.17 15.30
N LEU A 53 21.31 6.46 15.40
CA LEU A 53 22.08 7.15 14.38
C LEU A 53 23.53 6.67 14.28
N SER A 54 24.02 5.89 15.25
CA SER A 54 25.33 5.25 15.15
C SER A 54 25.47 4.34 13.92
N GLY A 55 24.34 3.80 13.41
CA GLY A 55 24.29 2.95 12.23
C GLY A 55 24.73 3.64 10.93
N PHE A 56 24.68 4.98 10.86
CA PHE A 56 25.13 5.74 9.69
C PHE A 56 26.66 5.96 9.66
N GLY A 57 27.37 5.55 10.71
CA GLY A 57 28.83 5.56 10.77
C GLY A 57 29.47 6.92 11.07
N ASN A 58 30.80 6.91 11.23
CA ASN A 58 31.56 8.07 11.69
C ASN A 58 31.50 9.29 10.74
N ALA A 59 31.34 9.06 9.44
CA ALA A 59 31.24 10.14 8.46
C ALA A 59 30.03 11.04 8.71
N PHE A 60 28.89 10.44 9.08
CA PHE A 60 27.70 11.16 9.49
C PHE A 60 27.87 11.80 10.88
N LEU A 61 28.37 11.05 11.86
CA LEU A 61 28.48 11.53 13.25
C LEU A 61 29.41 12.74 13.40
N ASN A 62 30.43 12.87 12.55
CA ASN A 62 31.29 14.05 12.49
C ASN A 62 30.56 15.31 11.95
N ARG A 63 29.45 15.11 11.22
CA ARG A 63 28.57 16.15 10.68
C ARG A 63 27.21 16.17 11.41
N PHE A 64 27.15 15.64 12.62
CA PHE A 64 25.98 15.71 13.50
C PHE A 64 26.38 16.32 14.83
N GLN A 65 25.57 17.23 15.36
CA GLN A 65 25.79 17.83 16.67
C GLN A 65 24.46 18.16 17.34
N CYS A 66 24.48 18.26 18.66
CA CYS A 66 23.39 18.82 19.44
C CYS A 66 23.81 20.17 20.01
N SER A 67 22.99 21.18 19.78
CA SER A 67 23.12 22.50 20.38
C SER A 67 22.06 22.63 21.47
N SER A 68 22.50 22.94 22.69
CA SER A 68 21.60 23.15 23.83
C SER A 68 21.59 24.62 24.19
N LEU A 69 20.41 25.17 24.46
CA LEU A 69 20.23 26.54 24.97
C LEU A 69 18.98 26.62 25.86
N ASN A 70 19.00 27.57 26.79
CA ASN A 70 17.89 27.82 27.68
C ASN A 70 16.84 28.71 26.99
N ASN A 71 15.86 28.07 26.34
CA ASN A 71 14.80 28.75 25.63
C ASN A 71 13.44 28.07 25.89
N GLN A 72 12.41 28.89 26.17
CA GLN A 72 11.05 28.43 26.48
C GLN A 72 10.39 27.65 25.34
N VAL A 73 10.67 28.01 24.08
CA VAL A 73 10.16 27.27 22.92
C VAL A 73 10.74 25.85 22.93
N LEU A 74 12.03 25.73 23.27
CA LEU A 74 12.73 24.45 23.24
C LEU A 74 12.34 23.51 24.38
N GLU A 75 11.73 24.02 25.46
CA GLU A 75 11.13 23.18 26.52
C GLU A 75 9.99 22.33 25.95
N SER A 76 9.28 22.87 24.97
CA SER A 76 8.11 22.24 24.36
C SER A 76 8.42 21.49 23.07
N VAL A 77 9.40 21.95 22.28
CA VAL A 77 9.76 21.33 21.00
C VAL A 77 11.27 21.22 20.80
N THR A 78 11.72 20.16 20.16
CA THR A 78 13.10 20.04 19.67
C THR A 78 13.13 20.29 18.17
N ILE A 79 14.11 21.06 17.71
CA ILE A 79 14.22 21.43 16.31
C ILE A 79 15.47 20.78 15.73
N VAL A 80 15.34 20.17 14.57
CA VAL A 80 16.48 19.58 13.84
C VAL A 80 16.70 20.41 12.60
N ASP A 81 17.81 21.14 12.57
CA ASP A 81 18.29 21.81 11.36
C ASP A 81 19.11 20.82 10.53
N THR A 82 18.91 20.86 9.22
CA THR A 82 19.55 19.92 8.28
C THR A 82 20.45 20.66 7.33
N PRO A 83 21.54 20.04 6.82
CA PRO A 83 22.35 20.62 5.77
C PRO A 83 21.50 21.07 4.56
N GLY A 84 21.90 22.16 3.93
CA GLY A 84 21.26 22.62 2.70
C GLY A 84 21.26 21.54 1.62
N ILE A 85 20.12 21.36 0.93
CA ILE A 85 20.05 20.50 -0.24
C ILE A 85 20.59 21.30 -1.42
N LEU A 86 21.65 20.80 -2.04
CA LEU A 86 22.38 21.51 -3.08
C LEU A 86 21.95 21.02 -4.47
N SER A 87 22.18 21.86 -5.48
CA SER A 87 21.97 21.49 -6.89
C SER A 87 23.30 21.03 -7.49
N GLY A 88 23.44 19.72 -7.73
CA GLY A 88 24.53 19.16 -8.53
C GLY A 88 25.12 17.83 -8.04
N GLU A 89 25.52 16.95 -8.96
CA GLU A 89 26.02 15.60 -8.64
C GLU A 89 27.36 15.57 -7.89
N LYS A 90 28.22 16.59 -8.05
CA LYS A 90 29.57 16.60 -7.46
C LYS A 90 29.57 16.63 -5.93
N GLN A 91 28.60 17.31 -5.32
CA GLN A 91 28.49 17.39 -3.85
C GLN A 91 27.76 16.18 -3.24
N ARG A 92 27.04 15.40 -4.05
CA ARG A 92 26.40 14.15 -3.61
C ARG A 92 27.42 13.10 -3.18
N ILE A 93 28.53 13.00 -3.93
CA ILE A 93 29.61 12.04 -3.66
C ILE A 93 30.46 12.49 -2.46
N ASP A 94 30.50 13.79 -2.18
CA ASP A 94 31.41 14.39 -1.19
C ASP A 94 30.92 14.31 0.28
N ARG A 95 29.65 13.96 0.51
CA ARG A 95 29.10 13.88 1.88
C ARG A 95 29.71 12.72 2.69
N GLY A 96 29.94 11.58 2.04
CA GLY A 96 30.49 10.37 2.67
C GLY A 96 29.52 9.60 3.57
N TYR A 97 28.21 9.92 3.53
CA TYR A 97 27.15 9.20 4.24
C TYR A 97 25.84 9.23 3.44
N ASP A 98 24.92 8.31 3.76
CA ASP A 98 23.59 8.25 3.13
C ASP A 98 22.67 9.35 3.68
N PHE A 99 22.62 10.48 2.98
CA PHE A 99 21.78 11.61 3.36
C PHE A 99 20.28 11.28 3.30
N THR A 100 19.84 10.52 2.29
CA THR A 100 18.44 10.13 2.11
C THR A 100 17.96 9.21 3.23
N GLY A 101 18.76 8.21 3.60
CA GLY A 101 18.43 7.31 4.71
C GLY A 101 18.39 8.02 6.07
N VAL A 102 19.26 9.03 6.28
CA VAL A 102 19.19 9.86 7.50
C VAL A 102 17.89 10.68 7.53
N LEU A 103 17.49 11.29 6.40
CA LEU A 103 16.23 12.04 6.32
C LEU A 103 15.01 11.15 6.57
N GLU A 104 14.99 9.95 5.99
CA GLU A 104 13.94 8.95 6.23
C GLU A 104 13.86 8.58 7.72
N TRP A 105 15.01 8.34 8.37
CA TRP A 105 15.08 8.04 9.79
C TRP A 105 14.47 9.15 10.66
N PHE A 106 14.75 10.42 10.33
CA PHE A 106 14.13 11.56 10.99
C PHE A 106 12.64 11.63 10.68
N ALA A 107 12.21 11.48 9.42
CA ALA A 107 10.82 11.57 9.01
C ALA A 107 9.88 10.64 9.79
N GLU A 108 10.35 9.42 10.08
CA GLU A 108 9.61 8.43 10.88
C GLU A 108 9.41 8.81 12.36
N ARG A 109 10.19 9.76 12.88
CA ARG A 109 10.28 10.10 14.31
C ARG A 109 9.89 11.54 14.61
N VAL A 110 10.02 12.43 13.64
CA VAL A 110 9.64 13.82 13.79
C VAL A 110 8.13 13.98 13.74
N ASP A 111 7.73 15.05 14.40
CA ASP A 111 6.36 15.47 14.56
C ASP A 111 5.84 16.27 13.37
N ARG A 112 6.74 17.05 12.74
CA ARG A 112 6.45 17.99 11.67
C ARG A 112 7.70 18.14 10.80
N ILE A 113 7.52 18.25 9.49
CA ILE A 113 8.60 18.44 8.51
C ILE A 113 8.32 19.73 7.77
N ILE A 114 9.27 20.67 7.79
CA ILE A 114 9.13 21.95 7.10
C ILE A 114 10.03 21.94 5.86
N LEU A 115 9.43 21.99 4.68
CA LEU A 115 10.15 22.16 3.42
C LEU A 115 10.21 23.65 3.07
N LEU A 116 11.42 24.20 3.02
CA LEU A 116 11.65 25.61 2.76
C LEU A 116 12.06 25.84 1.30
N PHE A 117 11.34 26.72 0.62
CA PHE A 117 11.65 27.19 -0.73
C PHE A 117 11.92 28.69 -0.72
N ASP A 118 12.84 29.16 -1.55
CA ASP A 118 13.12 30.58 -1.73
C ASP A 118 12.34 31.09 -2.94
N ALA A 119 11.48 32.09 -2.73
CA ALA A 119 10.66 32.66 -3.80
C ALA A 119 11.48 33.35 -4.90
N HIS A 120 12.68 33.84 -4.56
CA HIS A 120 13.56 34.51 -5.50
C HIS A 120 14.35 33.52 -6.37
N LYS A 121 14.68 32.34 -5.83
CA LYS A 121 15.47 31.29 -6.50
C LYS A 121 14.82 29.92 -6.34
N LEU A 122 13.65 29.75 -6.95
CA LEU A 122 12.97 28.46 -6.96
C LEU A 122 13.73 27.46 -7.85
N ASP A 123 14.40 26.50 -7.23
CA ASP A 123 15.03 25.36 -7.91
C ASP A 123 14.67 24.05 -7.20
N ILE A 124 14.22 23.06 -7.96
CA ILE A 124 13.86 21.72 -7.47
C ILE A 124 14.80 20.73 -8.13
N SER A 125 15.97 20.59 -7.51
CA SER A 125 17.03 19.69 -7.98
C SER A 125 16.60 18.21 -7.88
N ASP A 126 17.27 17.34 -8.63
CA ASP A 126 16.99 15.90 -8.56
C ASP A 126 17.35 15.30 -7.18
N GLU A 127 18.32 15.88 -6.47
CA GLU A 127 18.60 15.50 -5.07
C GLU A 127 17.42 15.86 -4.17
N PHE A 128 16.83 17.04 -4.36
CA PHE A 128 15.65 17.47 -3.61
C PHE A 128 14.43 16.57 -3.88
N LYS A 129 14.20 16.17 -5.14
CA LYS A 129 13.15 15.19 -5.48
C LYS A 129 13.33 13.87 -4.75
N ARG A 130 14.56 13.32 -4.74
CA ARG A 130 14.87 12.08 -4.01
C ARG A 130 14.67 12.24 -2.50
N CYS A 131 14.97 13.42 -1.95
CA CYS A 131 14.66 13.71 -0.54
C CYS A 131 13.16 13.67 -0.30
N ILE A 132 12.34 14.30 -1.14
CA ILE A 132 10.87 14.22 -1.02
C ILE A 132 10.38 12.77 -1.16
N GLU A 133 10.93 12.00 -2.09
CA GLU A 133 10.59 10.58 -2.25
C GLU A 133 10.92 9.76 -0.99
N ALA A 134 12.03 10.07 -0.30
CA ALA A 134 12.38 9.47 1.00
C ALA A 134 11.42 9.88 2.14
N LEU A 135 10.65 10.96 1.97
CA LEU A 135 9.61 11.39 2.91
C LEU A 135 8.24 10.76 2.60
N SER A 136 8.14 9.92 1.56
CA SER A 136 6.90 9.25 1.16
C SER A 136 6.28 8.45 2.32
N GLY A 137 4.95 8.53 2.47
CA GLY A 137 4.21 7.93 3.58
C GLY A 137 4.15 8.77 4.87
N ASN A 138 4.88 9.90 4.92
CA ASN A 138 4.82 10.90 5.98
C ASN A 138 4.32 12.27 5.48
N GLU A 139 3.58 12.29 4.36
CA GLU A 139 3.09 13.51 3.71
C GLU A 139 2.19 14.36 4.64
N ASP A 140 1.45 13.72 5.56
CA ASP A 140 0.62 14.40 6.57
C ASP A 140 1.43 15.30 7.53
N LYS A 141 2.72 14.96 7.70
CA LYS A 141 3.67 15.71 8.53
C LYS A 141 4.30 16.89 7.78
N ILE A 142 4.18 16.96 6.46
CA ILE A 142 4.87 17.95 5.65
C ILE A 142 4.10 19.29 5.67
N ARG A 143 4.84 20.37 5.84
CA ARG A 143 4.40 21.75 5.63
C ARG A 143 5.41 22.44 4.74
N ILE A 144 4.90 23.22 3.80
CA ILE A 144 5.74 23.86 2.79
C ILE A 144 5.76 25.34 3.09
N VAL A 145 6.93 25.96 3.06
CA VAL A 145 7.10 27.38 3.34
C VAL A 145 7.80 28.01 2.15
N LEU A 146 7.10 28.90 1.46
CA LEU A 146 7.65 29.75 0.41
C LEU A 146 8.17 31.04 1.05
N ASN A 147 9.45 31.03 1.35
CA ASN A 147 10.16 32.06 2.09
C ASN A 147 10.73 33.14 1.16
N LYS A 148 11.08 34.30 1.74
CA LYS A 148 11.54 35.51 1.01
C LYS A 148 10.56 35.95 -0.07
N SER A 149 9.27 35.74 0.17
CA SER A 149 8.21 36.13 -0.77
C SER A 149 8.07 37.64 -0.95
N ASP A 150 8.66 38.43 -0.06
CA ASP A 150 8.74 39.89 -0.13
C ASP A 150 9.81 40.39 -1.12
N MET A 151 10.69 39.51 -1.61
CA MET A 151 11.75 39.83 -2.56
C MET A 151 11.29 39.78 -4.03
N VAL A 152 10.03 39.41 -4.26
CA VAL A 152 9.42 39.32 -5.58
C VAL A 152 8.13 40.13 -5.62
N ASP A 153 7.78 40.66 -6.79
CA ASP A 153 6.52 41.38 -6.95
C ASP A 153 5.29 40.44 -6.87
N HIS A 154 4.09 41.00 -6.78
CA HIS A 154 2.87 40.21 -6.65
C HIS A 154 2.64 39.25 -7.84
N GLN A 155 2.96 39.65 -9.07
CA GLN A 155 2.73 38.81 -10.25
C GLN A 155 3.73 37.65 -10.31
N GLN A 156 5.00 37.92 -10.03
CA GLN A 156 6.06 36.94 -9.95
C GLN A 156 5.81 35.98 -8.80
N LEU A 157 5.32 36.45 -7.65
CA LEU A 157 4.93 35.57 -6.53
C LEU A 157 3.88 34.55 -6.95
N MET A 158 2.84 34.96 -7.68
CA MET A 158 1.82 34.03 -8.20
C MET A 158 2.40 33.02 -9.21
N ARG A 159 3.34 33.46 -10.07
CA ARG A 159 4.03 32.56 -11.02
C ARG A 159 4.92 31.54 -10.30
N VAL A 160 5.69 31.98 -9.31
CA VAL A 160 6.57 31.13 -8.50
C VAL A 160 5.75 30.13 -7.68
N TYR A 161 4.67 30.58 -7.06
CA TYR A 161 3.74 29.71 -6.33
C TYR A 161 3.13 28.65 -7.25
N GLY A 162 2.63 29.04 -8.42
CA GLY A 162 2.09 28.10 -9.41
C GLY A 162 3.13 27.09 -9.90
N ALA A 163 4.36 27.53 -10.17
CA ALA A 163 5.46 26.67 -10.58
C ALA A 163 5.87 25.67 -9.48
N LEU A 164 5.89 26.12 -8.22
CA LEU A 164 6.14 25.27 -7.05
C LEU A 164 5.08 24.18 -6.94
N MET A 165 3.79 24.55 -6.94
CA MET A 165 2.68 23.59 -6.82
C MET A 165 2.65 22.60 -7.98
N TRP A 166 2.88 23.06 -9.20
CA TRP A 166 2.98 22.19 -10.38
C TRP A 166 4.10 21.17 -10.25
N SER A 167 5.27 21.60 -9.75
CA SER A 167 6.42 20.72 -9.60
C SER A 167 6.23 19.73 -8.45
N LEU A 168 5.69 20.18 -7.31
CA LEU A 168 5.37 19.32 -6.19
C LEU A 168 4.29 18.30 -6.52
N GLY A 169 3.27 18.67 -7.31
CA GLY A 169 2.23 17.74 -7.77
C GLY A 169 2.75 16.62 -8.68
N LYS A 170 3.95 16.78 -9.27
CA LYS A 170 4.62 15.70 -10.01
C LYS A 170 5.42 14.76 -9.11
N VAL A 171 5.85 15.24 -7.94
CA VAL A 171 6.73 14.51 -7.02
C VAL A 171 5.90 13.80 -5.94
N PHE A 172 4.96 14.50 -5.31
CA PHE A 172 3.99 13.89 -4.40
C PHE A 172 3.02 13.01 -5.19
N LYS A 173 2.85 11.77 -4.73
CA LYS A 173 1.97 10.78 -5.37
C LYS A 173 0.61 10.71 -4.67
N THR A 174 0.22 11.79 -4.00
CA THR A 174 -1.08 11.92 -3.33
C THR A 174 -2.02 12.82 -4.10
N PRO A 175 -3.33 12.52 -4.08
CA PRO A 175 -4.34 13.44 -4.60
C PRO A 175 -4.53 14.67 -3.70
N GLU A 176 -4.06 14.61 -2.45
CA GLU A 176 -4.16 15.69 -1.48
C GLU A 176 -3.11 16.78 -1.73
N VAL A 177 -3.55 18.04 -1.66
CA VAL A 177 -2.70 19.21 -1.89
C VAL A 177 -2.05 19.65 -0.58
N SER A 178 -0.72 19.71 -0.55
CA SER A 178 0.04 20.17 0.62
C SER A 178 -0.18 21.67 0.90
N ARG A 179 -0.39 22.03 2.18
CA ARG A 179 -0.46 23.43 2.61
C ARG A 179 0.89 24.13 2.44
N VAL A 180 0.87 25.25 1.73
CA VAL A 180 2.01 26.16 1.57
C VAL A 180 1.76 27.42 2.36
N TYR A 181 2.74 27.84 3.15
CA TYR A 181 2.78 29.11 3.85
C TYR A 181 3.65 30.11 3.09
N ILE A 182 3.08 31.25 2.73
CA ILE A 182 3.74 32.26 1.90
C ILE A 182 4.14 33.44 2.78
N GLY A 183 5.43 33.75 2.84
CA GLY A 183 5.88 34.87 3.66
C GLY A 183 7.37 35.14 3.59
N SER A 184 7.81 36.05 4.44
CA SER A 184 9.21 36.27 4.74
C SER A 184 9.41 36.14 6.24
N PHE A 185 10.06 35.07 6.65
CA PHE A 185 10.11 34.66 8.05
C PHE A 185 11.35 35.23 8.75
N TRP A 186 11.66 36.51 8.56
CA TRP A 186 12.81 37.17 9.21
C TRP A 186 12.39 38.49 9.87
N ASP A 187 13.26 39.06 10.68
CA ASP A 187 12.98 40.33 11.37
C ASP A 187 13.37 41.56 10.53
N HIS A 188 13.76 41.38 9.27
CA HIS A 188 14.09 42.48 8.36
C HIS A 188 12.83 43.16 7.78
N PRO A 189 12.91 44.47 7.45
CA PRO A 189 11.82 45.16 6.77
C PRO A 189 11.47 44.48 5.44
N LEU A 190 10.17 44.39 5.13
CA LEU A 190 9.70 43.85 3.86
C LEU A 190 10.15 44.73 2.70
N HIS A 191 10.69 44.11 1.65
CA HIS A 191 11.05 44.83 0.42
C HIS A 191 9.81 45.28 -0.37
N TYR A 192 8.95 44.32 -0.74
CA TYR A 192 7.62 44.60 -1.27
C TYR A 192 6.56 44.34 -0.20
N ASP A 193 5.81 45.37 0.18
CA ASP A 193 4.84 45.32 1.28
C ASP A 193 3.38 45.19 0.85
N ILE A 194 3.11 45.13 -0.45
CA ILE A 194 1.75 45.01 -1.03
C ILE A 194 0.99 43.81 -0.43
N ASN A 195 1.69 42.69 -0.20
CA ASN A 195 1.11 41.45 0.34
C ASN A 195 1.36 41.30 1.85
N ARG A 196 1.69 42.37 2.60
CA ARG A 196 2.04 42.30 4.03
C ARG A 196 1.01 41.54 4.86
N ARG A 197 -0.28 41.82 4.63
CA ARG A 197 -1.37 41.17 5.37
C ARG A 197 -1.39 39.66 5.14
N LEU A 198 -1.23 39.22 3.88
CA LEU A 198 -1.12 37.81 3.55
C LEU A 198 0.07 37.16 4.26
N PHE A 199 1.24 37.80 4.25
CA PHE A 199 2.43 37.26 4.92
C PHE A 199 2.23 37.11 6.44
N GLN A 200 1.57 38.08 7.08
CA GLN A 200 1.27 38.04 8.51
C GLN A 200 0.25 36.94 8.86
N ASP A 201 -0.81 36.82 8.07
CA ASP A 201 -1.85 35.79 8.26
C ASP A 201 -1.24 34.39 8.09
N GLU A 202 -0.43 34.17 7.05
CA GLU A 202 0.26 32.89 6.79
C GLU A 202 1.32 32.56 7.87
N GLN A 203 2.03 33.56 8.39
CA GLN A 203 2.96 33.39 9.49
C GLN A 203 2.23 33.01 10.78
N HIS A 204 1.08 33.63 11.05
CA HIS A 204 0.23 33.28 12.19
C HIS A 204 -0.28 31.84 12.10
N ASP A 205 -0.78 31.43 10.94
CA ASP A 205 -1.26 30.06 10.69
C ASP A 205 -0.13 29.03 10.92
N LEU A 206 1.09 29.30 10.44
CA LEU A 206 2.23 28.41 10.66
C LEU A 206 2.57 28.30 12.16
N PHE A 207 2.60 29.42 12.87
CA PHE A 207 2.90 29.39 14.31
C PHE A 207 1.82 28.68 15.12
N GLN A 208 0.54 28.82 14.77
CA GLN A 208 -0.53 28.04 15.39
C GLN A 208 -0.34 26.53 15.17
N ASP A 209 0.01 26.10 13.95
CA ASP A 209 0.27 24.68 13.66
C ASP A 209 1.46 24.14 14.48
N LEU A 210 2.52 24.94 14.63
CA LEU A 210 3.69 24.58 15.44
C LEU A 210 3.40 24.56 16.95
N GLN A 211 2.66 25.54 17.47
CA GLN A 211 2.25 25.58 18.88
C GLN A 211 1.29 24.44 19.24
N ALA A 212 0.52 23.92 18.28
CA ALA A 212 -0.37 22.79 18.50
C ALA A 212 0.37 21.44 18.61
N LEU A 213 1.66 21.37 18.26
CA LEU A 213 2.41 20.10 18.23
C LEU A 213 2.42 19.39 19.58
N PRO A 214 2.81 20.01 20.72
CA PRO A 214 2.89 19.30 22.00
C PRO A 214 1.54 18.71 22.42
N ARG A 215 0.45 19.45 22.22
CA ARG A 215 -0.92 19.02 22.53
C ARG A 215 -1.35 17.80 21.71
N ASN A 216 -0.97 17.76 20.45
CA ASN A 216 -1.35 16.70 19.51
C ASN A 216 -0.32 15.56 19.40
N ALA A 217 0.73 15.58 20.22
CA ALA A 217 1.83 14.60 20.14
C ALA A 217 1.35 13.17 20.40
N ALA A 218 0.43 12.96 21.37
CA ALA A 218 -0.08 11.63 21.70
C ALA A 218 -0.83 10.97 20.52
N LEU A 219 -1.70 11.73 19.85
CA LEU A 219 -2.42 11.26 18.66
C LEU A 219 -1.48 10.93 17.51
N ARG A 220 -0.43 11.73 17.31
CA ARG A 220 0.54 11.50 16.23
C ARG A 220 1.42 10.28 16.51
N LYS A 221 1.86 10.08 17.75
CA LYS A 221 2.53 8.84 18.18
C LYS A 221 1.66 7.60 17.98
N LEU A 222 0.35 7.71 18.24
CA LEU A 222 -0.59 6.63 17.99
C LEU A 222 -0.69 6.30 16.49
N ASN A 223 -0.81 7.33 15.64
CA ASN A 223 -0.87 7.15 14.19
C ASN A 223 0.42 6.50 13.64
N ASP A 224 1.58 6.94 14.11
CA ASP A 224 2.87 6.35 13.72
C ASP A 224 2.98 4.89 14.18
N LEU A 225 2.49 4.56 15.38
CA LEU A 225 2.42 3.18 15.86
C LEU A 225 1.52 2.32 14.98
N ILE A 226 0.35 2.84 14.58
CA ILE A 226 -0.57 2.14 13.67
C ILE A 226 0.09 1.90 12.30
N LYS A 227 0.79 2.91 11.74
CA LYS A 227 1.54 2.77 10.48
C LYS A 227 2.60 1.67 10.59
N ARG A 228 3.41 1.68 11.67
CA ARG A 228 4.44 0.65 11.91
C ARG A 228 3.84 -0.75 12.13
N ALA A 229 2.75 -0.86 12.87
CA ALA A 229 2.07 -2.14 13.09
C ALA A 229 1.55 -2.74 11.78
N ARG A 230 1.01 -1.91 10.88
CA ARG A 230 0.59 -2.35 9.54
C ARG A 230 1.77 -2.85 8.71
N LEU A 231 2.88 -2.11 8.68
CA LEU A 231 4.10 -2.52 7.98
C LEU A 231 4.67 -3.83 8.56
N ALA A 232 4.78 -3.94 9.88
CA ALA A 232 5.24 -5.15 10.55
C ALA A 232 4.34 -6.35 10.22
N LYS A 233 3.02 -6.17 10.20
CA LYS A 233 2.07 -7.22 9.81
C LYS A 233 2.31 -7.69 8.37
N VAL A 234 2.54 -6.76 7.44
CA VAL A 234 2.88 -7.10 6.04
C VAL A 234 4.21 -7.83 5.96
N SER A 235 5.24 -7.36 6.67
CA SER A 235 6.55 -8.01 6.72
C SER A 235 6.47 -9.43 7.31
N ILE A 236 5.65 -9.64 8.33
CA ILE A 236 5.42 -10.97 8.92
C ILE A 236 4.75 -11.90 7.91
N TYR A 237 3.68 -11.46 7.24
CA TYR A 237 3.05 -12.28 6.19
C TYR A 237 3.99 -12.60 5.04
N PHE A 238 4.84 -11.64 4.64
CA PHE A 238 5.84 -11.86 3.61
C PHE A 238 6.89 -12.89 4.05
N LEU A 239 7.38 -12.78 5.29
CA LEU A 239 8.36 -13.73 5.83
C LEU A 239 7.76 -15.13 5.97
N ASP A 240 6.52 -15.23 6.48
CA ASP A 240 5.77 -16.48 6.59
C ASP A 240 5.59 -17.14 5.21
N PHE A 241 5.24 -16.34 4.20
CA PHE A 241 5.17 -16.79 2.81
C PHE A 241 6.52 -17.34 2.30
N VAL A 242 7.62 -16.61 2.51
CA VAL A 242 8.96 -17.03 2.06
C VAL A 242 9.44 -18.30 2.77
N ILE A 243 9.18 -18.43 4.08
CA ILE A 243 9.51 -19.63 4.85
C ILE A 243 8.69 -20.83 4.35
N CYS A 244 7.37 -20.66 4.17
CA CYS A 244 6.51 -21.70 3.62
C CYS A 244 6.98 -22.17 2.23
N LEU A 245 7.33 -21.24 1.35
CA LEU A 245 7.85 -21.55 0.02
C LEU A 245 9.18 -22.33 0.09
N SER A 246 10.08 -21.93 0.99
CA SER A 246 11.37 -22.60 1.20
C SER A 246 11.19 -24.03 1.73
N LEU A 247 10.26 -24.25 2.66
CA LEU A 247 9.93 -25.57 3.19
C LEU A 247 9.32 -26.48 2.10
N ILE A 248 8.44 -25.95 1.26
CA ILE A 248 7.85 -26.70 0.14
C ILE A 248 8.93 -27.12 -0.87
N LEU A 249 9.84 -26.21 -1.23
CA LEU A 249 10.98 -26.53 -2.09
C LEU A 249 11.89 -27.61 -1.48
N TYR A 250 12.17 -27.51 -0.17
CA TYR A 250 12.98 -28.49 0.54
C TYR A 250 12.31 -29.88 0.55
N LEU A 251 11.01 -29.95 0.84
CA LEU A 251 10.23 -31.19 0.80
C LEU A 251 10.23 -31.80 -0.60
N TYR A 252 10.08 -30.96 -1.63
CA TYR A 252 10.11 -31.39 -3.03
C TYR A 252 11.48 -31.97 -3.42
N ILE A 253 12.58 -31.31 -3.05
CA ILE A 253 13.94 -31.81 -3.29
C ILE A 253 14.15 -33.15 -2.57
N LEU A 254 13.70 -33.26 -1.32
CA LEU A 254 13.80 -34.50 -0.54
C LEU A 254 12.99 -35.63 -1.18
N LEU A 255 11.77 -35.35 -1.66
CA LEU A 255 10.93 -36.30 -2.40
C LEU A 255 11.61 -36.74 -3.71
N CYS A 256 12.20 -35.82 -4.47
CA CYS A 256 12.95 -36.15 -5.68
C CYS A 256 14.17 -37.02 -5.38
N LEU A 257 14.92 -36.73 -4.31
CA LEU A 257 16.05 -37.55 -3.85
C LEU A 257 15.61 -38.94 -3.40
N CYS A 258 14.52 -39.03 -2.62
CA CYS A 258 13.92 -40.30 -2.23
C CYS A 258 13.46 -41.11 -3.44
N PHE A 259 12.82 -40.49 -4.44
CA PHE A 259 12.40 -41.17 -5.67
C PHE A 259 13.61 -41.66 -6.49
N ARG A 260 14.72 -40.90 -6.51
CA ARG A 260 15.98 -41.31 -7.14
C ARG A 260 16.64 -42.47 -6.39
N PHE A 261 16.59 -42.47 -5.07
CA PHE A 261 17.11 -43.53 -4.21
C PHE A 261 16.28 -44.82 -4.33
N LEU A 262 14.94 -44.70 -4.33
CA LEU A 262 14.00 -45.81 -4.56
C LEU A 262 14.14 -46.41 -5.97
N ASN A 263 14.40 -45.60 -7.00
CA ASN A 263 14.69 -46.11 -8.35
C ASN A 263 16.07 -46.80 -8.47
N SER A 264 16.99 -46.58 -7.54
CA SER A 264 18.30 -47.24 -7.52
C SER A 264 18.26 -48.66 -6.94
N TYR A 265 17.22 -49.00 -6.15
CA TYR A 265 16.99 -50.34 -5.60
C TYR A 265 15.80 -51.01 -6.33
N ARG A 266 16.10 -52.00 -7.18
CA ARG A 266 15.20 -52.71 -8.12
C ARG A 266 13.85 -53.23 -7.56
N ARG A 267 12.85 -53.25 -8.48
CA ARG A 267 11.76 -54.24 -8.68
C ARG A 267 10.90 -54.64 -7.47
N TRP A 268 9.77 -53.98 -7.19
CA TRP A 268 8.59 -54.57 -6.51
C TRP A 268 7.30 -53.79 -6.87
N PRO A 269 6.09 -54.39 -6.77
CA PRO A 269 4.87 -53.91 -7.43
C PRO A 269 4.23 -52.72 -6.72
N LEU A 270 3.57 -51.88 -7.52
CA LEU A 270 2.89 -50.64 -7.13
C LEU A 270 1.88 -50.84 -5.99
N SER A 271 2.16 -50.22 -4.85
CA SER A 271 1.16 -49.86 -3.84
C SER A 271 1.09 -48.34 -3.79
N ILE A 272 -0.01 -47.78 -4.29
CA ILE A 272 -0.24 -46.34 -4.42
C ILE A 272 -0.48 -45.75 -3.02
N ILE A 273 0.41 -44.87 -2.57
CA ILE A 273 0.20 -44.04 -1.38
C ILE A 273 -0.48 -42.75 -1.85
N TYR A 274 -1.73 -42.56 -1.46
CA TYR A 274 -2.52 -41.36 -1.72
C TYR A 274 -2.19 -40.32 -0.62
N ILE A 275 -1.52 -39.22 -1.00
CA ILE A 275 -1.33 -38.06 -0.12
C ILE A 275 -2.37 -37.02 -0.53
N ASP A 276 -3.29 -36.72 0.40
CA ASP A 276 -4.35 -35.72 0.25
C ASP A 276 -3.74 -34.32 0.10
N ARG A 277 -3.98 -33.69 -1.06
CA ARG A 277 -3.41 -32.40 -1.50
C ARG A 277 -4.34 -31.19 -1.25
N ASN A 278 -5.44 -31.34 -0.54
CA ASN A 278 -6.57 -30.40 -0.64
C ASN A 278 -6.56 -29.16 0.28
N SER A 279 -5.42 -28.65 0.76
CA SER A 279 -5.46 -27.47 1.66
C SER A 279 -4.53 -26.30 1.32
N TYR A 280 -3.71 -26.38 0.27
CA TYR A 280 -2.74 -25.31 -0.05
C TYR A 280 -2.74 -24.86 -1.53
N GLU A 281 -3.52 -25.49 -2.42
CA GLU A 281 -3.52 -25.15 -3.86
C GLU A 281 -4.23 -23.81 -4.18
N SER A 282 -5.26 -23.44 -3.43
CA SER A 282 -6.12 -22.28 -3.76
C SER A 282 -5.39 -20.93 -3.65
N SER A 283 -4.45 -20.80 -2.71
CA SER A 283 -3.63 -19.58 -2.54
C SER A 283 -2.44 -19.55 -3.52
N LEU A 284 -1.85 -20.70 -3.82
CA LEU A 284 -0.68 -20.81 -4.71
C LEU A 284 -1.07 -20.62 -6.19
N GLN A 285 -2.25 -21.06 -6.63
CA GLN A 285 -2.74 -20.80 -8.00
C GLN A 285 -2.99 -19.31 -8.27
N LEU A 286 -3.48 -18.56 -7.27
CA LEU A 286 -3.66 -17.11 -7.36
C LEU A 286 -2.33 -16.35 -7.46
N ILE A 287 -1.30 -16.85 -6.79
CA ILE A 287 0.06 -16.27 -6.81
C ILE A 287 0.80 -16.66 -8.10
N ALA A 288 0.61 -17.88 -8.61
CA ALA A 288 1.12 -18.31 -9.91
C ALA A 288 0.54 -17.47 -11.06
N MET A 289 -0.77 -17.15 -11.03
CA MET A 289 -1.38 -16.22 -11.97
C MET A 289 -0.77 -14.82 -11.89
N HIS A 290 -0.40 -14.34 -10.70
CA HIS A 290 0.23 -13.04 -10.51
C HIS A 290 1.66 -12.97 -11.09
N PHE A 291 2.38 -14.10 -11.04
CA PHE A 291 3.75 -14.24 -11.57
C PHE A 291 3.78 -14.47 -13.09
N GLU A 292 2.88 -15.30 -13.65
CA GLU A 292 2.79 -15.51 -15.11
C GLU A 292 2.35 -14.24 -15.86
N PHE A 293 1.49 -13.40 -15.28
CA PHE A 293 1.06 -12.13 -15.86
C PHE A 293 2.15 -11.07 -16.00
N SER A 294 3.27 -11.23 -15.27
CA SER A 294 4.36 -10.26 -15.24
C SER A 294 5.39 -10.49 -16.35
N ALA A 295 5.25 -11.58 -17.12
CA ALA A 295 6.30 -12.08 -18.03
C ALA A 295 5.96 -12.03 -19.53
N SER A 296 4.75 -11.62 -19.96
CA SER A 296 4.42 -11.51 -21.39
C SER A 296 4.18 -10.06 -21.83
N SER A 297 4.70 -9.71 -23.01
CA SER A 297 4.60 -8.40 -23.65
C SER A 297 3.26 -8.15 -24.37
N GLU A 298 2.24 -8.98 -24.11
CA GLU A 298 0.89 -8.82 -24.64
C GLU A 298 -0.04 -8.29 -23.54
N GLN A 299 -1.00 -7.44 -23.89
CA GLN A 299 -1.98 -6.95 -22.92
C GLN A 299 -2.67 -8.14 -22.25
N PRO A 300 -2.58 -8.27 -20.93
CA PRO A 300 -2.83 -9.56 -20.32
C PRO A 300 -4.35 -9.72 -20.08
N SER A 301 -4.88 -10.91 -20.36
CA SER A 301 -6.32 -11.22 -20.41
C SER A 301 -6.68 -12.34 -19.44
N LEU A 302 -7.84 -12.28 -18.80
CA LEU A 302 -8.37 -13.33 -17.90
C LEU A 302 -9.77 -13.77 -18.35
N TRP A 303 -10.03 -15.07 -18.37
CA TRP A 303 -11.35 -15.64 -18.58
C TRP A 303 -12.00 -16.01 -17.26
N ILE A 304 -13.25 -15.61 -17.04
CA ILE A 304 -14.04 -15.92 -15.83
C ILE A 304 -15.29 -16.70 -16.23
N PHE A 305 -15.52 -17.87 -15.63
CA PHE A 305 -16.68 -18.70 -15.88
C PHE A 305 -17.74 -18.56 -14.77
N GLY A 306 -18.91 -18.07 -15.16
CA GLY A 306 -20.10 -17.98 -14.32
C GLY A 306 -21.10 -19.09 -14.63
N TYR A 307 -21.51 -19.85 -13.61
CA TYR A 307 -22.52 -20.92 -13.72
C TYR A 307 -23.75 -20.68 -12.82
N GLY A 308 -23.78 -19.54 -12.12
CA GLY A 308 -24.87 -19.10 -11.24
C GLY A 308 -25.20 -17.63 -11.49
N SER A 309 -25.39 -16.84 -10.43
CA SER A 309 -25.80 -15.43 -10.56
C SER A 309 -24.85 -14.51 -11.32
N LEU A 310 -23.58 -14.91 -11.50
CA LEU A 310 -22.63 -14.20 -12.36
C LEU A 310 -23.07 -14.12 -13.82
N ILE A 311 -23.96 -15.00 -14.27
CA ILE A 311 -24.46 -15.03 -15.65
C ILE A 311 -25.21 -13.72 -16.00
N TRP A 312 -26.06 -13.23 -15.10
CA TRP A 312 -26.86 -12.02 -15.32
C TRP A 312 -26.38 -10.82 -14.51
N ASN A 313 -25.64 -11.05 -13.43
CA ASN A 313 -25.10 -9.99 -12.60
C ASN A 313 -23.60 -10.24 -12.37
N PRO A 314 -22.74 -9.99 -13.37
CA PRO A 314 -21.29 -10.20 -13.24
C PRO A 314 -20.64 -9.21 -12.26
N GLY A 315 -21.09 -7.94 -12.25
CA GLY A 315 -20.57 -6.91 -11.34
C GLY A 315 -19.15 -6.41 -11.69
N PHE A 316 -18.64 -6.77 -12.86
CA PHE A 316 -17.36 -6.29 -13.40
C PHE A 316 -17.46 -6.01 -14.90
N SER A 317 -16.56 -5.17 -15.41
CA SER A 317 -16.45 -4.88 -16.85
C SER A 317 -15.70 -6.00 -17.57
N TYR A 318 -16.21 -6.41 -18.73
CA TYR A 318 -15.65 -7.46 -19.59
C TYR A 318 -15.68 -7.00 -21.05
N SER A 319 -14.77 -7.52 -21.87
CA SER A 319 -14.63 -7.18 -23.29
C SER A 319 -15.41 -8.12 -24.21
N ASP A 320 -15.62 -9.37 -23.79
CA ASP A 320 -16.36 -10.38 -24.55
C ASP A 320 -17.08 -11.34 -23.58
N SER A 321 -18.17 -11.97 -24.02
CA SER A 321 -18.88 -12.99 -23.25
C SER A 321 -19.48 -14.05 -24.16
N LYS A 322 -19.29 -15.33 -23.82
CA LYS A 322 -19.76 -16.47 -24.64
C LYS A 322 -20.32 -17.59 -23.78
N LYS A 323 -21.22 -18.40 -24.35
CA LYS A 323 -21.70 -19.63 -23.70
C LYS A 323 -20.56 -20.64 -23.60
N GLY A 324 -20.38 -21.23 -22.43
CA GLY A 324 -19.34 -22.21 -22.16
C GLY A 324 -19.83 -23.42 -21.36
N TYR A 325 -19.07 -24.51 -21.45
CA TYR A 325 -19.36 -25.79 -20.83
C TYR A 325 -18.18 -26.26 -19.97
N ALA A 326 -18.36 -26.28 -18.65
CA ALA A 326 -17.37 -26.77 -17.70
C ALA A 326 -17.37 -28.31 -17.68
N LEU A 327 -16.37 -28.90 -18.32
CA LEU A 327 -16.26 -30.35 -18.48
C LEU A 327 -15.90 -31.06 -17.18
N GLY A 328 -16.55 -32.20 -16.93
CA GLY A 328 -16.32 -32.98 -15.73
C GLY A 328 -16.95 -32.37 -14.49
N PHE A 329 -17.86 -31.40 -14.65
CA PHE A 329 -18.58 -30.74 -13.57
C PHE A 329 -20.09 -30.81 -13.80
N ALA A 330 -20.82 -31.07 -12.73
CA ALA A 330 -22.27 -30.99 -12.67
C ALA A 330 -22.68 -29.87 -11.71
N ARG A 331 -23.56 -28.99 -12.17
CA ARG A 331 -24.13 -27.93 -11.35
C ARG A 331 -25.19 -28.49 -10.41
N ARG A 332 -25.13 -28.13 -9.12
CA ARG A 332 -26.07 -28.59 -8.08
C ARG A 332 -26.40 -27.47 -7.09
N MET A 333 -27.62 -27.46 -6.57
CA MET A 333 -28.09 -26.49 -5.56
C MET A 333 -27.71 -26.92 -4.13
N TYR A 334 -26.43 -27.24 -3.92
CA TYR A 334 -25.95 -27.82 -2.66
C TYR A 334 -25.30 -26.80 -1.75
N GLN A 335 -25.25 -25.53 -2.18
CA GLN A 335 -24.62 -24.48 -1.41
C GLN A 335 -25.67 -23.67 -0.65
N GLY A 336 -25.50 -23.58 0.67
CA GLY A 336 -26.31 -22.75 1.54
C GLY A 336 -25.97 -21.27 1.39
N ASN A 337 -26.98 -20.41 1.48
CA ASN A 337 -26.81 -18.96 1.47
C ASN A 337 -27.62 -18.33 2.60
N ILE A 338 -26.92 -17.80 3.60
CA ILE A 338 -27.51 -17.25 4.84
C ILE A 338 -27.68 -15.72 4.83
N TYR A 339 -27.46 -15.08 3.67
CA TYR A 339 -27.45 -13.61 3.58
C TYR A 339 -28.24 -13.07 2.39
N HIS A 340 -27.85 -13.45 1.17
CA HIS A 340 -28.45 -12.94 -0.06
C HIS A 340 -29.80 -13.60 -0.39
N ARG A 341 -29.92 -14.91 -0.22
CA ARG A 341 -31.08 -15.71 -0.63
C ARG A 341 -31.75 -16.50 0.50
N GLY A 342 -31.21 -16.40 1.70
CA GLY A 342 -31.81 -16.93 2.93
C GLY A 342 -31.28 -16.18 4.15
N ASP A 343 -31.50 -16.75 5.32
CA ASP A 343 -31.01 -16.25 6.60
C ASP A 343 -30.37 -17.38 7.43
N ARG A 344 -29.98 -17.09 8.67
CA ARG A 344 -29.32 -18.06 9.57
C ARG A 344 -30.25 -19.18 10.06
N ILE A 345 -31.56 -18.96 10.04
CA ILE A 345 -32.57 -19.93 10.48
C ILE A 345 -33.00 -20.79 9.30
N LEU A 346 -33.23 -20.17 8.14
CA LEU A 346 -33.66 -20.80 6.90
C LEU A 346 -32.69 -20.41 5.76
N PRO A 347 -31.57 -21.13 5.62
CA PRO A 347 -30.61 -20.86 4.55
C PRO A 347 -31.25 -21.14 3.19
N GLY A 348 -30.94 -20.27 2.22
CA GLY A 348 -31.28 -20.50 0.83
C GLY A 348 -30.38 -21.55 0.18
N ARG A 349 -30.81 -22.16 -0.92
CA ARG A 349 -29.98 -23.00 -1.79
C ARG A 349 -29.58 -22.28 -3.07
N VAL A 350 -28.28 -22.19 -3.31
CA VAL A 350 -27.66 -21.64 -4.51
C VAL A 350 -26.72 -22.67 -5.15
N ALA A 351 -26.28 -22.39 -6.38
CA ALA A 351 -25.49 -23.34 -7.16
C ALA A 351 -24.04 -23.46 -6.70
N THR A 352 -23.51 -24.68 -6.75
CA THR A 352 -22.08 -25.00 -6.77
C THR A 352 -21.81 -26.00 -7.90
N LEU A 353 -20.53 -26.23 -8.23
CA LEU A 353 -20.10 -27.26 -9.16
C LEU A 353 -19.54 -28.47 -8.41
N ILE A 354 -19.91 -29.67 -8.86
CA ILE A 354 -19.41 -30.92 -8.31
C ILE A 354 -18.73 -31.72 -9.41
N LYS A 355 -17.55 -32.28 -9.12
CA LYS A 355 -16.85 -33.17 -10.04
C LYS A 355 -17.77 -34.35 -10.43
N HIS A 356 -18.05 -34.45 -11.72
CA HIS A 356 -18.85 -35.51 -12.32
C HIS A 356 -18.30 -35.76 -13.75
N PRO A 357 -17.42 -36.77 -13.93
CA PRO A 357 -16.63 -36.94 -15.15
C PRO A 357 -17.45 -36.96 -16.46
N SER A 358 -18.68 -37.48 -16.41
CA SER A 358 -19.57 -37.60 -17.58
C SER A 358 -20.55 -36.43 -17.75
N SER A 359 -20.36 -35.31 -17.04
CA SER A 359 -21.26 -34.14 -17.13
C SER A 359 -20.50 -32.90 -17.57
N ALA A 360 -21.22 -31.97 -18.19
CA ALA A 360 -20.72 -30.66 -18.54
C ALA A 360 -21.71 -29.60 -18.05
N ALA A 361 -21.27 -28.73 -17.14
CA ALA A 361 -22.11 -27.66 -16.61
C ALA A 361 -22.10 -26.48 -17.57
N ASN A 362 -23.28 -26.07 -18.02
CA ASN A 362 -23.48 -24.89 -18.86
C ASN A 362 -23.38 -23.58 -18.05
N GLY A 363 -22.79 -22.56 -18.67
CA GLY A 363 -22.64 -21.21 -18.09
C GLY A 363 -22.18 -20.19 -19.13
N ILE A 364 -21.72 -19.04 -18.65
CA ILE A 364 -21.15 -17.96 -19.47
C ILE A 364 -19.69 -17.75 -19.08
N VAL A 365 -18.82 -17.62 -20.07
CA VAL A 365 -17.42 -17.22 -19.90
C VAL A 365 -17.29 -15.75 -20.31
N PHE A 366 -16.70 -14.94 -19.44
CA PHE A 366 -16.40 -13.53 -19.65
C PHE A 366 -14.90 -13.32 -19.87
N ARG A 367 -14.52 -12.53 -20.87
CA ARG A 367 -13.15 -12.07 -21.10
C ARG A 367 -12.94 -10.73 -20.41
N VAL A 368 -11.91 -10.62 -19.57
CA VAL A 368 -11.52 -9.36 -18.94
C VAL A 368 -10.11 -9.02 -19.38
N ASP A 369 -9.96 -7.90 -20.08
CA ASP A 369 -8.67 -7.44 -20.59
C ASP A 369 -8.08 -6.34 -19.71
N GLY A 370 -6.77 -6.38 -19.53
CA GLY A 370 -6.00 -5.35 -18.84
C GLY A 370 -5.91 -5.57 -17.33
N ILE A 371 -4.70 -5.40 -16.80
CA ILE A 371 -4.38 -5.69 -15.39
C ILE A 371 -5.27 -4.96 -14.38
N VAL A 372 -5.68 -3.73 -14.67
CA VAL A 372 -6.52 -2.92 -13.77
C VAL A 372 -7.94 -3.50 -13.69
N SER A 373 -8.55 -3.82 -14.83
CA SER A 373 -9.89 -4.39 -14.92
C SER A 373 -9.93 -5.77 -14.26
N ILE A 374 -8.90 -6.59 -14.52
CA ILE A 374 -8.76 -7.92 -13.94
C ILE A 374 -8.66 -7.85 -12.42
N ARG A 375 -7.82 -6.96 -11.88
CA ARG A 375 -7.71 -6.75 -10.43
C ARG A 375 -9.04 -6.35 -9.80
N LYS A 376 -9.77 -5.43 -10.44
CA LYS A 376 -11.11 -5.02 -9.97
C LYS A 376 -12.11 -6.17 -10.01
N ALA A 377 -12.13 -6.97 -11.07
CA ALA A 377 -13.00 -8.13 -11.20
C ALA A 377 -12.71 -9.17 -10.11
N ILE A 378 -11.43 -9.52 -9.89
CA ILE A 378 -11.04 -10.46 -8.83
C ILE A 378 -11.41 -9.92 -7.46
N LEU A 379 -11.16 -8.64 -7.18
CA LEU A 379 -11.50 -8.04 -5.88
C LEU A 379 -13.02 -8.06 -5.63
N HIS A 380 -13.82 -7.69 -6.64
CA HIS A 380 -15.27 -7.75 -6.55
C HIS A 380 -15.79 -9.17 -6.32
N LEU A 381 -15.26 -10.15 -7.05
CA LEU A 381 -15.62 -11.56 -6.87
C LEU A 381 -15.23 -12.06 -5.47
N LYS A 382 -14.08 -11.64 -4.94
CA LYS A 382 -13.64 -11.98 -3.58
C LYS A 382 -14.61 -11.49 -2.53
N GLU A 383 -14.99 -10.21 -2.59
CA GLU A 383 -15.95 -9.60 -1.65
C GLU A 383 -17.33 -10.26 -1.73
N ARG A 384 -17.72 -10.73 -2.91
CA ARG A 384 -19.03 -11.34 -3.14
C ARG A 384 -19.11 -12.82 -2.72
N GLU A 385 -18.07 -13.61 -2.98
CA GLU A 385 -18.16 -15.08 -2.96
C GLU A 385 -17.35 -15.73 -1.81
N LEU A 386 -16.27 -15.11 -1.30
CA LEU A 386 -15.43 -15.73 -0.27
C LEU A 386 -16.13 -15.80 1.09
N ASP A 387 -16.88 -14.78 1.48
CA ASP A 387 -17.63 -14.76 2.74
C ASP A 387 -18.78 -15.80 2.76
N ASN A 388 -19.09 -16.40 1.60
CA ASN A 388 -20.07 -17.48 1.45
C ASN A 388 -19.40 -18.85 1.24
N GLY A 389 -18.08 -18.96 1.45
CA GLY A 389 -17.32 -20.22 1.44
C GLY A 389 -17.07 -20.84 0.07
N TYR A 390 -17.08 -20.03 -0.99
CA TYR A 390 -16.59 -20.46 -2.30
C TYR A 390 -15.07 -20.28 -2.40
N GLU A 391 -14.41 -21.18 -3.14
CA GLU A 391 -12.99 -21.07 -3.46
C GLU A 391 -12.75 -20.80 -4.94
N PHE A 392 -11.75 -19.99 -5.27
CA PHE A 392 -11.38 -19.72 -6.66
C PHE A 392 -10.51 -20.84 -7.24
N ILE A 393 -10.87 -21.32 -8.42
CA ILE A 393 -10.17 -22.39 -9.12
C ILE A 393 -10.20 -22.16 -10.65
N MET A 394 -9.10 -22.52 -11.31
CA MET A 394 -9.03 -22.55 -12.77
C MET A 394 -9.56 -23.89 -13.28
N ILE A 395 -10.59 -23.86 -14.13
CA ILE A 395 -11.15 -25.07 -14.75
C ILE A 395 -11.14 -24.98 -16.27
N PRO A 396 -11.01 -26.12 -16.98
CA PRO A 396 -11.19 -26.15 -18.42
C PRO A 396 -12.68 -25.96 -18.77
N VAL A 397 -12.94 -25.03 -19.68
CA VAL A 397 -14.28 -24.74 -20.21
C VAL A 397 -14.23 -24.83 -21.73
N GLU A 398 -15.18 -25.55 -22.32
CA GLU A 398 -15.37 -25.58 -23.77
C GLU A 398 -16.29 -24.46 -24.22
N VAL A 399 -15.85 -23.68 -25.20
CA VAL A 399 -16.61 -22.59 -25.82
C VAL A 399 -16.70 -22.86 -27.31
N VAL A 400 -17.88 -22.63 -27.90
CA VAL A 400 -18.09 -22.76 -29.34
C VAL A 400 -17.84 -21.41 -30.00
N VAL A 401 -16.89 -21.36 -30.93
CA VAL A 401 -16.57 -20.17 -31.72
C VAL A 401 -16.56 -20.56 -33.19
N SER A 402 -17.44 -19.97 -33.99
CA SER A 402 -17.52 -20.23 -35.45
C SER A 402 -17.57 -21.72 -35.81
N ASP A 403 -18.41 -22.48 -35.09
CA ASP A 403 -18.59 -23.94 -35.20
C ASP A 403 -17.39 -24.81 -34.78
N GLU A 404 -16.35 -24.23 -34.20
CA GLU A 404 -15.24 -24.95 -33.57
C GLU A 404 -15.35 -24.94 -32.04
N VAL A 405 -15.01 -26.06 -31.41
CA VAL A 405 -14.96 -26.19 -29.94
C VAL A 405 -13.55 -25.87 -29.46
N ILE A 406 -13.43 -24.78 -28.71
CA ILE A 406 -12.16 -24.32 -28.13
C ILE A 406 -12.19 -24.58 -26.63
N ARG A 407 -11.10 -25.13 -26.09
CA ARG A 407 -10.90 -25.26 -24.64
C ARG A 407 -10.12 -24.07 -24.11
N ILE A 408 -10.71 -23.39 -23.13
CA ILE A 408 -10.09 -22.28 -22.42
C ILE A 408 -10.00 -22.60 -20.93
N MET A 409 -8.93 -22.13 -20.29
CA MET A 409 -8.84 -22.16 -18.83
C MET A 409 -9.52 -20.91 -18.28
N ALA A 410 -10.56 -21.09 -17.46
CA ALA A 410 -11.33 -20.00 -16.88
C ALA A 410 -11.34 -20.06 -15.36
N LEU A 411 -11.23 -18.90 -14.73
CA LEU A 411 -11.39 -18.72 -13.29
C LEU A 411 -12.87 -18.88 -12.93
N THR A 412 -13.17 -19.73 -11.96
CA THR A 412 -14.51 -19.86 -11.41
C THR A 412 -14.44 -19.99 -9.90
N CYS A 413 -15.58 -19.90 -9.23
CA CYS A 413 -15.70 -20.09 -7.78
C CYS A 413 -16.41 -21.43 -7.53
N ILE A 414 -15.93 -22.31 -6.65
CA ILE A 414 -16.59 -23.59 -6.32
C ILE A 414 -16.71 -23.70 -4.80
N ALA A 415 -17.90 -24.02 -4.30
CA ALA A 415 -18.09 -24.38 -2.91
C ALA A 415 -17.93 -25.89 -2.73
N TRP A 416 -16.84 -26.27 -2.08
CA TRP A 416 -16.48 -27.67 -1.82
C TRP A 416 -17.26 -28.25 -0.64
N ARG A 417 -17.22 -29.58 -0.49
CA ARG A 417 -17.97 -30.33 0.53
C ARG A 417 -17.53 -30.03 1.96
N ASN A 418 -16.32 -29.50 2.14
CA ASN A 418 -15.73 -29.13 3.42
C ASN A 418 -16.12 -27.72 3.88
N ASN A 419 -16.86 -26.95 3.07
CA ASN A 419 -17.34 -25.63 3.44
C ASN A 419 -18.49 -25.73 4.46
N GLU A 420 -18.51 -24.82 5.44
CA GLU A 420 -19.54 -24.76 6.51
C GLU A 420 -20.96 -24.56 5.97
N PHE A 421 -21.09 -23.92 4.81
CA PHE A 421 -22.38 -23.67 4.16
C PHE A 421 -22.80 -24.79 3.20
N TYR A 422 -22.05 -25.88 3.08
CA TYR A 422 -22.39 -26.96 2.16
C TYR A 422 -23.56 -27.80 2.71
N LEU A 423 -24.75 -27.64 2.13
CA LEU A 423 -25.96 -28.39 2.49
C LEU A 423 -26.00 -29.78 1.86
N GLY A 424 -25.23 -29.98 0.78
CA GLY A 424 -25.09 -31.29 0.14
C GLY A 424 -26.34 -31.78 -0.60
N PRO A 425 -26.30 -33.04 -1.08
CA PRO A 425 -27.43 -33.70 -1.70
C PRO A 425 -28.53 -33.93 -0.67
N ASP A 426 -29.77 -33.64 -1.05
CA ASP A 426 -30.96 -33.89 -0.23
C ASP A 426 -32.11 -34.34 -1.16
N ASP A 427 -33.23 -34.72 -0.56
CA ASP A 427 -34.44 -35.03 -1.31
C ASP A 427 -34.91 -33.82 -2.14
N ILE A 428 -35.30 -34.06 -3.40
CA ILE A 428 -35.65 -32.98 -4.33
C ILE A 428 -36.85 -32.17 -3.83
N SER A 429 -37.86 -32.82 -3.24
CA SER A 429 -39.02 -32.12 -2.68
C SER A 429 -38.60 -31.24 -1.51
N LYS A 430 -37.72 -31.73 -0.64
CA LYS A 430 -37.16 -30.93 0.46
C LYS A 430 -36.33 -29.73 -0.03
N MET A 431 -35.45 -29.94 -1.01
CA MET A 431 -34.68 -28.85 -1.61
C MET A 431 -35.59 -27.80 -2.27
N ALA A 432 -36.65 -28.25 -2.95
CA ALA A 432 -37.63 -27.36 -3.57
C ALA A 432 -38.41 -26.56 -2.52
N ASP A 433 -38.76 -27.17 -1.38
CA ASP A 433 -39.41 -26.48 -0.27
C ASP A 433 -38.50 -25.43 0.37
N GLU A 434 -37.22 -25.75 0.58
CA GLU A 434 -36.23 -24.80 1.08
C GLU A 434 -36.06 -23.60 0.12
N ILE A 435 -35.95 -23.87 -1.19
CA ILE A 435 -35.88 -22.80 -2.22
C ILE A 435 -37.16 -21.96 -2.28
N ARG A 436 -38.33 -22.59 -2.10
CA ARG A 436 -39.62 -21.91 -2.15
C ARG A 436 -39.83 -20.98 -0.95
N THR A 437 -39.32 -21.36 0.21
CA THR A 437 -39.58 -20.67 1.49
C THR A 437 -38.49 -19.68 1.90
N ALA A 438 -37.22 -19.94 1.52
CA ALA A 438 -36.10 -19.08 1.88
C ALA A 438 -36.15 -17.70 1.19
N ARG A 439 -35.75 -16.67 1.95
CA ARG A 439 -35.64 -15.28 1.48
C ARG A 439 -34.46 -14.61 2.17
N GLY A 440 -33.64 -13.90 1.40
CA GLY A 440 -32.56 -13.07 1.93
C GLY A 440 -32.68 -11.62 1.50
N CYS A 441 -31.61 -10.84 1.72
CA CYS A 441 -31.58 -9.41 1.40
C CYS A 441 -31.69 -9.11 -0.10
N ALA A 442 -31.32 -10.06 -0.97
CA ALA A 442 -31.42 -9.95 -2.43
C ALA A 442 -32.73 -10.52 -2.99
N GLY A 443 -33.68 -10.88 -2.11
CA GLY A 443 -35.02 -11.37 -2.47
C GLY A 443 -35.24 -12.86 -2.19
N PRO A 444 -36.40 -13.40 -2.60
CA PRO A 444 -36.73 -14.83 -2.52
C PRO A 444 -35.69 -15.71 -3.19
N ASN A 445 -35.45 -16.91 -2.66
CA ASN A 445 -34.56 -17.87 -3.31
C ASN A 445 -35.17 -18.43 -4.61
N CYS A 446 -36.48 -18.60 -4.69
CA CYS A 446 -37.15 -19.09 -5.89
C CYS A 446 -36.87 -18.23 -7.13
N GLU A 447 -36.85 -16.89 -6.99
CA GLU A 447 -36.50 -15.97 -8.07
C GLU A 447 -35.09 -16.22 -8.61
N TRP A 448 -34.14 -16.58 -7.73
CA TRP A 448 -32.77 -16.88 -8.14
C TRP A 448 -32.70 -18.12 -9.04
N VAL A 449 -33.48 -19.15 -8.72
CA VAL A 449 -33.54 -20.40 -9.50
C VAL A 449 -34.26 -20.19 -10.83
N LEU A 450 -35.38 -19.44 -10.82
CA LEU A 450 -36.12 -19.10 -12.04
C LEU A 450 -35.29 -18.22 -12.98
N HIS A 451 -34.54 -17.25 -12.45
CA HIS A 451 -33.59 -16.49 -13.26
C HIS A 451 -32.53 -17.37 -13.88
N LEU A 452 -32.02 -18.37 -13.16
CA LEU A 452 -31.05 -19.29 -13.71
C LEU A 452 -31.62 -20.07 -14.90
N GLU A 453 -32.86 -20.53 -14.80
CA GLU A 453 -33.56 -21.27 -15.86
C GLU A 453 -33.68 -20.46 -17.16
N ILE A 454 -33.92 -19.14 -17.09
CA ILE A 454 -34.03 -18.30 -18.30
C ILE A 454 -32.79 -18.35 -19.21
N TYR A 455 -31.61 -18.63 -18.64
CA TYR A 455 -30.35 -18.65 -19.39
C TYR A 455 -29.99 -20.04 -19.96
N PHE A 456 -30.81 -21.07 -19.73
CA PHE A 456 -30.56 -22.45 -20.17
C PHE A 456 -31.76 -23.07 -20.84
#